data_AF-A0A652YHW4-F1
#
_entry.id   AF-A0A652YHW4-F1
#
_cell.length_a   1.000
_cell.length_b   1.000
_cell.length_c   1.000
_cell.angle_alpha   90.00
_cell.angle_beta   90.00
_cell.angle_gamma   90.00
#
_symmetry.space_group_name_H-M   'P 1'
#
loop_
_entity.id
_entity.type
_entity.pdbx_description
1 polymer ?
#
loop_
_entity_poly.entity_id
_entity_poly.type
_entity_poly.pdbx_seq_one_letter_code
_entity_poly.pdbx_strand_id
1 'polypeptide(L)'
;MKEPPAETLIKRFTRQTAQLEALTNQAIVQRRKSNLTVRSVDAIFSSAFLSMHLQFELFLEDLFYSCITGNSNITDCEPEIKFANRNQAEQIFFGSVAFPIWMPYANGAEEIAKRAFVGGGPFARLQKQSDERKFLKDLTALRNAIAHQSSTALKKVEPLTSAMNPRRRTPAGYLQNLVQGETQYSLHSASLLGVASALSKTDLASAKKVMSPEDEYQKDEQTSAGRYQCVSCGKYKTLRAKRGKLGSCTRCLTLAKRPKAWRRVY
;
A
#
# COMPACT_ATOMS: atom_id res chain seq x y z
N MET A 1 -1.47 7.72 26.65
CA MET A 1 -2.21 6.46 26.44
C MET A 1 -1.25 5.46 25.81
N LYS A 2 -1.41 4.14 26.04
CA LYS A 2 -0.61 3.13 25.33
C LYS A 2 -1.15 2.99 23.90
N GLU A 3 -0.25 2.93 22.92
CA GLU A 3 -0.64 2.69 21.53
C GLU A 3 -1.22 1.27 21.38
N PRO A 4 -2.26 1.07 20.55
CA PRO A 4 -2.82 -0.26 20.33
C PRO A 4 -1.82 -1.16 19.59
N PRO A 5 -1.84 -2.49 19.81
CA PRO A 5 -1.04 -3.41 19.01
C PRO A 5 -1.53 -3.46 17.57
N ALA A 6 -0.66 -3.87 16.64
CA ALA A 6 -0.95 -3.90 15.21
C ALA A 6 -2.21 -4.72 14.86
N GLU A 7 -2.47 -5.81 15.58
CA GLU A 7 -3.65 -6.65 15.41
C GLU A 7 -4.96 -5.88 15.72
N THR A 8 -4.96 -5.04 16.75
CA THR A 8 -6.12 -4.22 17.10
C THR A 8 -6.36 -3.14 16.03
N LEU A 9 -5.29 -2.55 15.52
CA LEU A 9 -5.35 -1.53 14.47
C LEU A 9 -5.96 -2.09 13.18
N ILE A 10 -5.49 -3.25 12.71
CA ILE A 10 -6.02 -3.86 11.49
C ILE A 10 -7.49 -4.29 11.67
N LYS A 11 -7.87 -4.86 12.82
CA LYS A 11 -9.28 -5.22 13.10
C LYS A 11 -10.20 -3.99 13.04
N ARG A 12 -9.74 -2.86 13.59
CA ARG A 12 -10.49 -1.59 13.53
C ARG A 12 -10.67 -1.13 12.08
N PHE A 13 -9.59 -1.13 11.29
CA PHE A 13 -9.61 -0.73 9.88
C PHE A 13 -10.50 -1.65 9.04
N THR A 14 -10.42 -2.98 9.22
CA THR A 14 -11.30 -3.96 8.56
C THR A 14 -12.77 -3.68 8.85
N ARG A 15 -13.14 -3.44 10.11
CA ARG A 15 -14.53 -3.15 10.48
C ARG A 15 -15.05 -1.86 9.84
N GLN A 16 -14.25 -0.80 9.85
CA GLN A 16 -14.62 0.47 9.21
C GLN A 16 -14.79 0.32 7.70
N THR A 17 -13.89 -0.44 7.07
CA THR A 17 -13.96 -0.71 5.63
C THR A 17 -15.22 -1.50 5.27
N ALA A 18 -15.55 -2.54 6.02
CA ALA A 18 -16.78 -3.32 5.83
C ALA A 18 -18.06 -2.47 5.99
N GLN A 19 -18.07 -1.52 6.93
CA GLN A 19 -19.19 -0.58 7.09
C GLN A 19 -19.38 0.31 5.86
N LEU A 20 -18.28 0.82 5.29
CA LEU A 20 -18.33 1.65 4.09
C LEU A 20 -18.73 0.83 2.85
N GLU A 21 -18.27 -0.41 2.73
CA GLU A 21 -18.76 -1.33 1.69
C GLU A 21 -20.26 -1.59 1.80
N ALA A 22 -20.77 -1.88 3.00
CA ALA A 22 -22.20 -2.06 3.24
C ALA A 22 -23.01 -0.81 2.81
N LEU A 23 -22.51 0.39 3.12
CA LEU A 23 -23.12 1.65 2.71
C LEU A 23 -23.20 1.79 1.18
N THR A 24 -22.11 1.51 0.46
CA THR A 24 -22.10 1.59 -1.01
C THR A 24 -23.02 0.55 -1.65
N ASN A 25 -23.08 -0.66 -1.11
CA ASN A 25 -24.00 -1.71 -1.57
C ASN A 25 -25.46 -1.33 -1.33
N GLN A 26 -25.78 -0.75 -0.16
CA GLN A 26 -27.12 -0.24 0.12
C GLN A 26 -27.51 0.87 -0.86
N ALA A 27 -26.58 1.77 -1.23
CA ALA A 27 -26.82 2.81 -2.22
C ALA A 27 -27.17 2.24 -3.60
N ILE A 28 -26.48 1.17 -4.05
CA ILE A 28 -26.82 0.45 -5.29
C ILE A 28 -28.24 -0.13 -5.21
N VAL A 29 -28.59 -0.79 -4.10
CA VAL A 29 -29.92 -1.38 -3.91
C VAL A 29 -31.01 -0.30 -3.95
N GLN A 30 -30.82 0.81 -3.23
CA GLN A 30 -31.77 1.92 -3.21
C GLN A 30 -31.89 2.59 -4.58
N ARG A 31 -30.81 2.66 -5.35
CA ARG A 31 -30.85 3.15 -6.73
C ARG A 31 -31.68 2.26 -7.65
N ARG A 32 -31.56 0.93 -7.52
CA ARG A 32 -32.38 -0.03 -8.30
C ARG A 32 -33.88 0.09 -7.97
N LYS A 33 -34.21 0.48 -6.74
CA LYS A 33 -35.57 0.79 -6.30
C LYS A 33 -36.04 2.20 -6.68
N SER A 34 -35.25 2.96 -7.44
CA SER A 34 -35.51 4.37 -7.80
C SER A 34 -35.61 5.35 -6.62
N ASN A 35 -35.16 4.94 -5.42
CA ASN A 35 -35.18 5.79 -4.23
C ASN A 35 -34.01 6.78 -4.17
N LEU A 36 -32.96 6.55 -4.97
CA LEU A 36 -31.81 7.45 -5.08
C LEU A 36 -31.58 7.85 -6.53
N THR A 37 -31.15 9.10 -6.73
CA THR A 37 -30.68 9.57 -8.04
C THR A 37 -29.26 9.07 -8.31
N VAL A 38 -28.84 9.10 -9.58
CA VAL A 38 -27.44 8.80 -9.96
C VAL A 38 -26.45 9.70 -9.21
N ARG A 39 -26.76 10.99 -9.09
CA ARG A 39 -25.91 11.97 -8.38
C ARG A 39 -25.77 11.62 -6.90
N SER A 40 -26.85 11.16 -6.27
CA SER A 40 -26.83 10.73 -4.87
C SER A 40 -25.92 9.52 -4.67
N VAL A 41 -25.98 8.54 -5.59
CA VAL A 41 -25.07 7.37 -5.54
C VAL A 41 -23.63 7.80 -5.77
N ASP A 42 -23.38 8.67 -6.76
CA ASP A 42 -22.04 9.20 -7.05
C ASP A 42 -21.44 9.91 -5.82
N ALA A 43 -22.25 10.70 -5.09
CA ALA A 43 -21.85 11.34 -3.84
C ALA A 43 -21.54 10.32 -2.73
N ILE A 44 -22.36 9.28 -2.56
CA ILE A 44 -22.12 8.24 -1.55
C ILE A 44 -20.82 7.49 -1.83
N PHE A 45 -20.57 7.07 -3.07
CA PHE A 45 -19.32 6.40 -3.44
C PHE A 45 -18.09 7.30 -3.23
N SER A 46 -18.20 8.57 -3.60
CA SER A 46 -17.12 9.55 -3.40
C SER A 46 -16.81 9.73 -1.92
N SER A 47 -17.83 9.95 -1.09
CA SER A 47 -17.67 10.11 0.36
C SER A 47 -17.13 8.85 1.02
N ALA A 48 -17.67 7.68 0.68
CA ALA A 48 -17.19 6.40 1.21
C ALA A 48 -15.71 6.18 0.86
N PHE A 49 -15.31 6.49 -0.37
CA PHE A 49 -13.92 6.38 -0.82
C PHE A 49 -12.98 7.34 -0.08
N LEU A 50 -13.37 8.61 0.08
CA LEU A 50 -12.59 9.57 0.87
C LEU A 50 -12.46 9.13 2.33
N SER A 51 -13.53 8.61 2.93
CA SER A 51 -13.49 8.05 4.29
C SER A 51 -12.56 6.85 4.38
N MET A 52 -12.62 5.92 3.43
CA MET A 52 -11.74 4.75 3.39
C MET A 52 -10.25 5.16 3.29
N HIS A 53 -9.92 6.12 2.43
CA HIS A 53 -8.56 6.64 2.30
C HIS A 53 -8.08 7.28 3.61
N LEU A 54 -8.91 8.10 4.25
CA LEU A 54 -8.59 8.72 5.54
C LEU A 54 -8.37 7.66 6.63
N GLN A 55 -9.24 6.64 6.73
CA GLN A 55 -9.07 5.57 7.71
C GLN A 55 -7.78 4.77 7.48
N PHE A 56 -7.38 4.60 6.21
CA PHE A 56 -6.12 3.96 5.89
C PHE A 56 -4.91 4.80 6.32
N GLU A 57 -4.94 6.12 6.10
CA GLU A 57 -3.87 7.02 6.57
C GLU A 57 -3.75 7.02 8.10
N LEU A 58 -4.88 7.08 8.81
CA LEU A 58 -4.91 6.96 10.28
C LEU A 58 -4.40 5.61 10.77
N PHE A 59 -4.69 4.52 10.04
CA PHE A 59 -4.13 3.21 10.34
C PHE A 59 -2.60 3.19 10.19
N LEU A 60 -2.05 3.78 9.12
CA LEU A 60 -0.60 3.84 8.90
C LEU A 60 0.09 4.68 9.98
N GLU A 61 -0.52 5.80 10.35
CA GLU A 61 -0.07 6.65 11.45
C GLU A 61 -0.02 5.90 12.78
N ASP A 62 -1.14 5.31 13.19
CA ASP A 62 -1.22 4.57 14.45
C ASP A 62 -0.28 3.35 14.45
N LEU A 63 -0.10 2.70 13.28
CA LEU A 63 0.86 1.60 13.14
C LEU A 63 2.30 2.08 13.34
N PHE A 64 2.66 3.23 12.78
CA PHE A 64 3.97 3.83 12.96
C PHE A 64 4.25 4.09 14.45
N TYR A 65 3.32 4.73 15.15
CA TYR A 65 3.50 5.03 16.58
C TYR A 65 3.46 3.78 17.46
N SER A 66 2.62 2.80 17.11
CA SER A 66 2.63 1.49 17.77
C SER A 66 3.99 0.81 17.64
N CYS A 67 4.63 0.90 16.46
CA CYS A 67 5.96 0.36 16.22
C CYS A 67 7.04 1.09 17.02
N ILE A 68 7.05 2.42 16.97
CA ILE A 68 8.11 3.21 17.59
C ILE A 68 8.06 3.22 19.12
N THR A 69 6.88 3.01 19.68
CA THR A 69 6.69 2.83 21.14
C THR A 69 6.84 1.38 21.58
N GLY A 70 7.11 0.45 20.66
CA GLY A 70 7.34 -0.97 20.95
C GLY A 70 6.08 -1.77 21.28
N ASN A 71 4.88 -1.28 20.93
CA ASN A 71 3.60 -1.92 21.20
C ASN A 71 3.05 -2.76 20.03
N SER A 72 3.69 -2.72 18.85
CA SER A 72 3.13 -3.32 17.63
C SER A 72 3.16 -4.85 17.56
N ASN A 73 4.03 -5.51 18.32
CA ASN A 73 4.37 -6.94 18.19
C ASN A 73 4.95 -7.34 16.82
N ILE A 74 5.48 -6.38 16.05
CA ILE A 74 6.15 -6.63 14.77
C ILE A 74 7.65 -6.83 15.03
N THR A 75 8.20 -7.98 14.64
CA THR A 75 9.55 -8.42 15.01
C THR A 75 10.65 -7.91 14.08
N ASP A 76 10.34 -7.59 12.83
CA ASP A 76 11.25 -6.96 11.86
C ASP A 76 11.15 -5.42 11.88
N CYS A 77 10.61 -4.86 12.96
CA CYS A 77 10.47 -3.42 13.18
C CYS A 77 11.23 -2.99 14.44
N GLU A 78 12.54 -2.82 14.31
CA GLU A 78 13.40 -2.36 15.39
C GLU A 78 13.55 -0.82 15.32
N PRO A 79 13.06 -0.05 16.30
CA PRO A 79 13.24 1.40 16.31
C PRO A 79 14.69 1.79 16.56
N GLU A 80 15.22 2.76 15.80
CA GLU A 80 16.54 3.34 16.04
C GLU A 80 16.56 4.11 17.37
N ILE A 81 15.45 4.78 17.69
CA ILE A 81 15.23 5.50 18.94
C ILE A 81 13.86 5.10 19.48
N LYS A 82 13.81 4.61 20.72
CA LYS A 82 12.56 4.30 21.41
C LYS A 82 12.02 5.54 22.09
N PHE A 83 10.71 5.77 21.94
CA PHE A 83 10.02 6.88 22.58
C PHE A 83 9.07 6.37 23.66
N ALA A 84 8.95 7.13 24.75
CA ALA A 84 8.04 6.78 25.85
C ALA A 84 6.56 6.96 25.46
N ASN A 85 6.27 7.89 24.56
CA ASN A 85 4.91 8.19 24.11
C ASN A 85 4.90 8.81 22.69
N ARG A 86 3.72 8.83 22.08
CA ARG A 86 3.45 9.38 20.75
C ARG A 86 3.85 10.85 20.62
N ASN A 87 3.49 11.71 21.57
CA ASN A 87 3.76 13.15 21.49
C ASN A 87 5.27 13.45 21.35
N GLN A 88 6.11 12.71 22.07
CA GLN A 88 7.56 12.87 21.98
C GLN A 88 8.08 12.44 20.59
N ALA A 89 7.60 11.31 20.06
CA ALA A 89 7.95 10.87 18.72
C ALA A 89 7.48 11.88 17.66
N GLU A 90 6.26 12.38 17.79
CA GLU A 90 5.66 13.35 16.88
C GLU A 90 6.48 14.64 16.78
N GLN A 91 6.88 15.20 17.93
CA GLN A 91 7.74 16.39 17.97
C GLN A 91 9.10 16.18 17.28
N ILE A 92 9.67 14.97 17.37
CA ILE A 92 10.99 14.68 16.79
C ILE A 92 10.92 14.40 15.29
N PHE A 93 9.96 13.61 14.82
CA PHE A 93 9.87 13.25 13.40
C PHE A 93 9.19 14.30 12.55
N PHE A 94 8.21 15.00 13.11
CA PHE A 94 7.35 15.91 12.36
C PHE A 94 7.54 17.37 12.77
N GLY A 95 7.98 17.65 13.99
CA GLY A 95 8.27 19.01 14.44
C GLY A 95 7.07 19.94 14.22
N SER A 96 7.20 20.89 13.28
CA SER A 96 6.14 21.83 12.89
C SER A 96 5.32 21.42 11.66
N VAL A 97 5.54 20.22 11.11
CA VAL A 97 4.78 19.72 9.95
C VAL A 97 3.37 19.35 10.40
N ALA A 98 2.39 20.19 10.06
CA ALA A 98 1.00 20.00 10.47
C ALA A 98 0.33 18.76 9.83
N PHE A 99 0.79 18.32 8.66
CA PHE A 99 0.15 17.25 7.88
C PHE A 99 1.19 16.30 7.27
N PRO A 100 1.69 15.32 8.03
CA PRO A 100 2.57 14.30 7.47
C PRO A 100 1.86 13.45 6.42
N ILE A 101 2.59 13.10 5.35
CA ILE A 101 2.09 12.24 4.29
C ILE A 101 2.29 10.78 4.71
N TRP A 102 1.22 10.13 5.15
CA TRP A 102 1.30 8.75 5.64
C TRP A 102 1.29 7.69 4.56
N MET A 103 0.86 8.02 3.33
CA MET A 103 0.91 7.05 2.24
C MET A 103 2.35 6.54 2.02
N PRO A 104 2.56 5.22 1.85
CA PRO A 104 3.89 4.61 1.84
C PRO A 104 4.57 4.78 0.46
N TYR A 105 4.78 6.03 0.08
CA TYR A 105 5.57 6.44 -1.07
C TYR A 105 6.97 6.81 -0.64
N ALA A 106 7.85 7.00 -1.63
CA ALA A 106 9.21 7.47 -1.43
C ALA A 106 9.30 8.78 -0.63
N ASN A 107 8.27 9.65 -0.63
CA ASN A 107 8.27 10.90 0.13
C ASN A 107 7.27 10.89 1.31
N GLY A 108 6.70 9.75 1.66
CA GLY A 108 5.71 9.60 2.73
C GLY A 108 6.25 8.71 3.86
N ALA A 109 5.40 7.82 4.39
CA ALA A 109 5.76 6.96 5.53
C ALA A 109 7.02 6.10 5.30
N GLU A 110 7.34 5.74 4.06
CA GLU A 110 8.56 4.97 3.73
C GLU A 110 9.84 5.75 4.11
N GLU A 111 9.87 7.06 3.86
CA GLU A 111 11.03 7.91 4.16
C GLU A 111 11.20 8.13 5.66
N ILE A 112 10.09 8.40 6.35
CA ILE A 112 10.11 8.58 7.81
C ILE A 112 10.50 7.27 8.49
N ALA A 113 9.95 6.14 8.03
CA ALA A 113 10.28 4.81 8.54
C ALA A 113 11.76 4.49 8.41
N LYS A 114 12.41 4.86 7.29
CA LYS A 114 13.87 4.66 7.11
C LYS A 114 14.73 5.39 8.14
N ARG A 115 14.23 6.48 8.73
CA ARG A 115 14.91 7.23 9.80
C ARG A 115 14.52 6.74 11.18
N ALA A 116 13.32 6.17 11.31
CA ALA A 116 12.78 5.72 12.59
C ALA A 116 13.15 4.27 12.94
N PHE A 117 13.35 3.41 11.95
CA PHE A 117 13.53 1.97 12.13
C PHE A 117 14.73 1.42 11.37
N VAL A 118 15.42 0.45 11.97
CA VAL A 118 16.48 -0.31 11.33
C VAL A 118 15.92 -1.02 10.10
N GLY A 119 16.37 -0.59 8.91
CA GLY A 119 15.90 -1.13 7.64
C GLY A 119 14.49 -0.65 7.21
N GLY A 120 13.87 0.28 7.94
CA GLY A 120 12.61 0.92 7.58
C GLY A 120 11.35 0.06 7.71
N GLY A 121 11.40 -1.08 8.42
CA GLY A 121 10.23 -1.92 8.67
C GLY A 121 9.15 -1.20 9.50
N PRO A 122 7.86 -1.59 9.41
CA PRO A 122 7.29 -2.49 8.41
C PRO A 122 7.04 -1.79 7.05
N PHE A 123 7.16 -0.47 6.95
CA PHE A 123 6.77 0.30 5.77
C PHE A 123 7.66 0.01 4.54
N ALA A 124 8.94 -0.34 4.75
CA ALA A 124 9.85 -0.74 3.69
C ALA A 124 9.46 -2.07 3.00
N ARG A 125 8.53 -2.85 3.57
CA ARG A 125 8.04 -4.11 2.96
C ARG A 125 7.44 -3.90 1.57
N LEU A 126 6.90 -2.71 1.30
CA LEU A 126 6.28 -2.34 0.02
C LEU A 126 7.29 -1.85 -1.03
N GLN A 127 8.55 -1.61 -0.67
CA GLN A 127 9.53 -0.96 -1.56
C GLN A 127 9.71 -1.71 -2.89
N LYS A 128 9.57 -3.04 -2.87
CA LYS A 128 9.74 -3.96 -4.01
C LYS A 128 8.45 -4.53 -4.57
N GLN A 129 7.30 -4.00 -4.15
CA GLN A 129 5.98 -4.46 -4.55
C GLN A 129 5.37 -3.47 -5.53
N SER A 130 5.74 -3.57 -6.82
CA SER A 130 5.30 -2.61 -7.85
C SER A 130 3.78 -2.47 -7.92
N ASP A 131 3.06 -3.58 -7.72
CA ASP A 131 1.62 -3.64 -7.89
C ASP A 131 0.92 -2.84 -6.79
N GLU A 132 1.26 -3.07 -5.52
CA GLU A 132 0.77 -2.30 -4.38
C GLU A 132 1.19 -0.84 -4.49
N ARG A 133 2.42 -0.54 -4.91
CA ARG A 133 2.89 0.84 -5.06
C ARG A 133 2.13 1.57 -6.17
N LYS A 134 1.90 0.91 -7.31
CA LYS A 134 1.11 1.46 -8.41
C LYS A 134 -0.33 1.66 -7.96
N PHE A 135 -0.92 0.66 -7.32
CA PHE A 135 -2.26 0.72 -6.76
C PHE A 135 -2.45 1.92 -5.83
N LEU A 136 -1.55 2.10 -4.86
CA LEU A 136 -1.62 3.22 -3.93
C LEU A 136 -1.50 4.57 -4.69
N LYS A 137 -0.57 4.70 -5.64
CA LYS A 137 -0.45 5.91 -6.46
C LYS A 137 -1.74 6.24 -7.21
N ASP A 138 -2.35 5.24 -7.83
CA ASP A 138 -3.63 5.36 -8.54
C ASP A 138 -4.74 5.77 -7.56
N LEU A 139 -4.76 5.17 -6.35
CA LEU A 139 -5.69 5.49 -5.28
C LEU A 139 -5.57 6.96 -4.81
N THR A 140 -4.35 7.47 -4.62
CA THR A 140 -4.13 8.88 -4.24
C THR A 140 -4.48 9.83 -5.38
N ALA A 141 -4.20 9.47 -6.63
CA ALA A 141 -4.66 10.25 -7.79
C ALA A 141 -6.19 10.36 -7.81
N LEU A 142 -6.88 9.24 -7.56
CA LEU A 142 -8.34 9.18 -7.47
C LEU A 142 -8.89 10.02 -6.32
N ARG A 143 -8.30 9.92 -5.12
CA ARG A 143 -8.64 10.75 -3.94
C ARG A 143 -8.54 12.23 -4.27
N ASN A 144 -7.45 12.63 -4.91
CA ASN A 144 -7.23 14.03 -5.27
C ASN A 144 -8.22 14.53 -6.32
N ALA A 145 -8.59 13.70 -7.30
CA ALA A 145 -9.60 14.08 -8.28
C ALA A 145 -11.02 14.18 -7.68
N ILE A 146 -11.33 13.35 -6.67
CA ILE A 146 -12.61 13.43 -5.95
C ILE A 146 -12.66 14.69 -5.07
N ALA A 147 -11.59 14.95 -4.30
CA ALA A 147 -11.52 16.09 -3.38
C ALA A 147 -11.35 17.44 -4.10
N HIS A 148 -10.60 17.45 -5.22
CA HIS A 148 -10.25 18.65 -5.97
C HIS A 148 -10.44 18.39 -7.47
N GLN A 149 -11.59 18.78 -8.01
CA GLN A 149 -11.96 18.60 -9.43
C GLN A 149 -11.22 19.55 -10.39
N SER A 150 -9.94 19.82 -10.13
CA SER A 150 -9.08 20.56 -11.04
C SER A 150 -8.79 19.75 -12.31
N SER A 151 -8.58 20.44 -13.43
CA SER A 151 -8.20 19.81 -14.70
C SER A 151 -6.96 18.93 -14.57
N THR A 152 -5.96 19.38 -13.79
CA THR A 152 -4.73 18.62 -13.50
C THR A 152 -5.01 17.33 -12.73
N ALA A 153 -5.89 17.34 -11.73
CA ALA A 153 -6.23 16.14 -10.96
C ALA A 153 -7.02 15.14 -11.82
N LEU A 154 -7.98 15.63 -12.62
CA LEU A 154 -8.76 14.80 -13.53
C LEU A 154 -7.89 14.12 -14.59
N LYS A 155 -6.90 14.83 -15.18
CA LYS A 155 -5.92 14.25 -16.12
C LYS A 155 -5.12 13.09 -15.52
N LYS A 156 -4.80 13.13 -14.22
CA LYS A 156 -4.09 12.03 -13.55
C LYS A 156 -4.93 10.76 -13.40
N VAL A 157 -6.26 10.88 -13.42
CA VAL A 157 -7.20 9.76 -13.29
C VAL A 157 -7.74 9.29 -14.64
N GLU A 158 -7.53 10.06 -15.71
CA GLU A 158 -7.94 9.70 -17.08
C GLU A 158 -7.51 8.29 -17.52
N PRO A 159 -6.28 7.79 -17.23
CA PRO A 159 -5.91 6.42 -17.58
C PRO A 159 -6.86 5.37 -16.96
N LEU A 160 -7.42 5.63 -15.77
CA LEU A 160 -8.36 4.74 -15.08
C LEU A 160 -9.77 4.80 -15.67
N THR A 161 -10.18 5.95 -16.20
CA THR A 161 -11.54 6.20 -16.70
C THR A 161 -11.69 6.10 -18.22
N SER A 162 -10.59 6.11 -18.98
CA SER A 162 -10.58 6.24 -20.45
C SER A 162 -11.41 5.18 -21.18
N ALA A 163 -11.39 3.93 -20.71
CA ALA A 163 -12.13 2.82 -21.30
C ALA A 163 -13.64 2.83 -20.95
N MET A 164 -14.09 3.71 -20.06
CA MET A 164 -15.48 3.75 -19.62
C MET A 164 -16.37 4.53 -20.59
N ASN A 165 -17.69 4.29 -20.49
CA ASN A 165 -18.72 5.08 -21.18
C ASN A 165 -18.49 6.60 -20.92
N PRO A 166 -18.48 7.45 -21.96
CA PRO A 166 -18.24 8.89 -21.82
C PRO A 166 -19.09 9.59 -20.75
N ARG A 167 -20.36 9.20 -20.59
CA ARG A 167 -21.27 9.76 -19.57
C ARG A 167 -20.94 9.37 -18.14
N ARG A 168 -20.06 8.38 -17.95
CA ARG A 168 -19.60 7.85 -16.65
C ARG A 168 -18.09 8.02 -16.45
N ARG A 169 -17.38 8.77 -17.32
CA ARG A 169 -15.94 9.07 -17.18
C ARG A 169 -15.67 10.09 -16.07
N THR A 170 -16.07 9.73 -14.86
CA THR A 170 -15.86 10.51 -13.64
C THR A 170 -15.25 9.60 -12.58
N PRO A 171 -14.55 10.15 -11.56
CA PRO A 171 -14.04 9.35 -10.44
C PRO A 171 -15.12 8.49 -9.76
N ALA A 172 -16.30 9.07 -9.50
CA ALA A 172 -17.42 8.36 -8.90
C ALA A 172 -17.99 7.27 -9.82
N GLY A 173 -18.06 7.54 -11.13
CA GLY A 173 -18.45 6.54 -12.12
C GLY A 173 -17.47 5.37 -12.16
N TYR A 174 -16.17 5.65 -12.03
CA TYR A 174 -15.12 4.62 -12.02
C TYR A 174 -15.27 3.71 -10.82
N LEU A 175 -15.45 4.27 -9.62
CA LEU A 175 -15.67 3.51 -8.39
C LEU A 175 -16.87 2.56 -8.46
N GLN A 176 -17.90 2.92 -9.23
CA GLN A 176 -19.10 2.10 -9.45
C GLN A 176 -18.96 1.08 -10.58
N ASN A 177 -17.94 1.21 -11.43
CA ASN A 177 -17.76 0.32 -12.56
C ASN A 177 -17.56 -1.12 -12.09
N LEU A 178 -18.20 -2.07 -12.76
CA LEU A 178 -18.08 -3.48 -12.42
C LEU A 178 -16.92 -4.12 -13.17
N VAL A 179 -16.12 -4.90 -12.45
CA VAL A 179 -15.08 -5.78 -12.99
C VAL A 179 -15.30 -7.14 -12.36
N GLN A 180 -15.56 -8.16 -13.19
CA GLN A 180 -15.84 -9.53 -12.72
C GLN A 180 -16.99 -9.63 -11.68
N GLY A 181 -17.97 -8.72 -11.77
CA GLY A 181 -19.13 -8.69 -10.87
C GLY A 181 -18.93 -7.85 -9.61
N GLU A 182 -17.72 -7.37 -9.33
CA GLU A 182 -17.40 -6.51 -8.19
C GLU A 182 -17.23 -5.05 -8.62
N THR A 183 -17.56 -4.11 -7.75
CA THR A 183 -17.30 -2.69 -8.01
C THR A 183 -15.81 -2.39 -7.84
N GLN A 184 -15.28 -1.42 -8.62
CA GLN A 184 -13.91 -0.93 -8.41
C GLN A 184 -13.68 -0.43 -6.98
N TYR A 185 -14.71 0.15 -6.33
CA TYR A 185 -14.66 0.49 -4.91
C TYR A 185 -14.32 -0.72 -4.03
N SER A 186 -15.02 -1.84 -4.20
CA SER A 186 -14.78 -3.07 -3.43
C SER A 186 -13.41 -3.67 -3.72
N LEU A 187 -12.97 -3.67 -4.99
CA LEU A 187 -11.62 -4.12 -5.36
C LEU A 187 -10.52 -3.26 -4.69
N HIS A 188 -10.70 -1.94 -4.65
CA HIS A 188 -9.78 -1.03 -3.97
C HIS A 188 -9.79 -1.19 -2.45
N SER A 189 -10.97 -1.39 -1.86
CA SER A 189 -11.15 -1.73 -0.45
C SER A 189 -10.39 -3.01 -0.07
N ALA A 190 -10.60 -4.09 -0.83
CA ALA A 190 -9.89 -5.36 -0.64
C ALA A 190 -8.37 -5.20 -0.79
N SER A 191 -7.92 -4.43 -1.79
CA SER A 191 -6.49 -4.18 -2.02
C SER A 191 -5.86 -3.38 -0.86
N LEU A 192 -6.54 -2.37 -0.33
CA LEU A 192 -6.09 -1.64 0.87
C LEU A 192 -6.02 -2.54 2.09
N LEU A 193 -7.00 -3.42 2.30
CA LEU A 193 -6.98 -4.40 3.39
C LEU A 193 -5.82 -5.38 3.24
N GLY A 194 -5.49 -5.80 2.02
CA GLY A 194 -4.31 -6.61 1.71
C GLY A 194 -3.02 -5.91 2.13
N VAL A 195 -2.85 -4.64 1.74
CA VAL A 195 -1.70 -3.81 2.12
C VAL A 195 -1.62 -3.63 3.65
N ALA A 196 -2.73 -3.24 4.28
CA ALA A 196 -2.80 -3.02 5.72
C ALA A 196 -2.47 -4.31 6.49
N SER A 197 -3.04 -5.44 6.08
CA SER A 197 -2.76 -6.77 6.63
C SER A 197 -1.28 -7.14 6.50
N ALA A 198 -0.68 -6.89 5.33
CA ALA A 198 0.73 -7.14 5.10
C ALA A 198 1.64 -6.31 6.02
N LEU A 199 1.32 -5.03 6.21
CA LEU A 199 2.07 -4.14 7.10
C LEU A 199 1.91 -4.51 8.58
N SER A 200 0.76 -5.07 8.98
CA SER A 200 0.51 -5.51 10.36
C SER A 200 1.01 -6.92 10.70
N LYS A 201 1.52 -7.69 9.73
CA LYS A 201 2.09 -9.03 10.04
C LYS A 201 3.31 -8.91 10.94
N THR A 202 3.44 -9.89 11.83
CA THR A 202 4.55 -10.01 12.79
C THR A 202 5.92 -9.94 12.13
N ASP A 203 6.08 -10.58 10.97
CA ASP A 203 7.37 -10.68 10.28
C ASP A 203 7.19 -10.58 8.75
N LEU A 204 8.32 -10.33 8.06
CA LEU A 204 8.36 -10.20 6.60
C LEU A 204 7.88 -11.45 5.87
N ALA A 205 8.19 -12.66 6.34
CA ALA A 205 7.78 -13.89 5.66
C ALA A 205 6.26 -14.07 5.71
N SER A 206 5.65 -13.76 6.85
CA SER A 206 4.20 -13.71 7.01
C SER A 206 3.55 -12.63 6.15
N ALA A 207 4.18 -11.45 6.03
CA ALA A 207 3.71 -10.37 5.15
C ALA A 207 3.73 -10.79 3.66
N LYS A 208 4.78 -11.50 3.23
CA LYS A 208 4.94 -11.94 1.83
C LYS A 208 3.88 -12.94 1.37
N LYS A 209 3.23 -13.67 2.29
CA LYS A 209 2.12 -14.58 1.95
C LYS A 209 0.86 -13.86 1.48
N VAL A 210 0.73 -12.56 1.75
CA VAL A 210 -0.47 -11.76 1.44
C VAL A 210 -0.19 -10.59 0.48
N MET A 211 1.06 -10.39 0.08
CA MET A 211 1.45 -9.39 -0.91
C MET A 211 1.69 -10.02 -2.28
N SER A 212 1.72 -9.18 -3.31
CA SER A 212 2.22 -9.54 -4.62
C SER A 212 3.68 -10.04 -4.57
N PRO A 213 4.13 -10.80 -5.58
CA PRO A 213 5.54 -11.15 -5.72
C PRO A 213 6.42 -9.90 -5.90
N GLU A 214 7.65 -9.95 -5.39
CA GLU A 214 8.61 -8.87 -5.61
C GLU A 214 8.97 -8.67 -7.07
N ASP A 215 9.23 -7.41 -7.41
CA ASP A 215 9.91 -7.02 -8.64
C ASP A 215 11.21 -7.80 -8.83
N GLU A 216 11.52 -8.05 -10.10
CA GLU A 216 12.79 -8.68 -10.44
C GLU A 216 13.97 -7.75 -10.12
N TYR A 217 14.97 -8.29 -9.45
CA TYR A 217 16.20 -7.61 -9.09
C TYR A 217 17.16 -7.57 -10.28
N GLN A 218 17.61 -6.37 -10.61
CA GLN A 218 18.63 -6.18 -11.63
C GLN A 218 20.00 -6.65 -11.11
N LYS A 219 20.87 -7.12 -12.01
CA LYS A 219 22.18 -7.69 -11.64
C LYS A 219 23.05 -6.73 -10.81
N ASP A 220 22.98 -5.43 -11.10
CA ASP A 220 23.80 -4.40 -10.46
C ASP A 220 23.11 -3.74 -9.27
N GLU A 221 21.86 -4.14 -9.00
CA GLU A 221 21.08 -3.61 -7.89
C GLU A 221 21.64 -4.08 -6.55
N GLN A 222 21.72 -3.16 -5.59
CA GLN A 222 22.01 -3.52 -4.21
C GLN A 222 20.78 -4.14 -3.57
N THR A 223 20.95 -5.31 -2.97
CA THR A 223 19.87 -5.99 -2.25
C THR A 223 20.39 -6.61 -0.95
N SER A 224 19.46 -6.99 -0.07
CA SER A 224 19.80 -7.58 1.22
C SER A 224 20.07 -9.08 1.13
N ALA A 225 20.59 -9.64 2.22
CA ALA A 225 20.83 -11.08 2.32
C ALA A 225 19.55 -11.89 2.00
N GLY A 226 19.73 -13.05 1.36
CA GLY A 226 18.62 -13.90 0.95
C GLY A 226 18.98 -14.89 -0.15
N ARG A 227 18.02 -15.73 -0.51
CA ARG A 227 18.11 -16.66 -1.63
C ARG A 227 17.42 -16.05 -2.85
N TYR A 228 18.06 -16.18 -3.99
CA TYR A 228 17.60 -15.62 -5.27
C TYR A 228 17.63 -16.68 -6.34
N GLN A 229 16.67 -16.63 -7.25
CA GLN A 229 16.56 -17.51 -8.40
C GLN A 229 16.69 -16.68 -9.67
N CYS A 230 17.58 -17.09 -10.57
CA CYS A 230 17.71 -16.44 -11.87
C CYS A 230 16.45 -16.70 -12.70
N VAL A 231 15.80 -15.63 -13.17
CA VAL A 231 14.55 -15.69 -13.94
C VAL A 231 14.73 -16.48 -15.24
N SER A 232 15.92 -16.44 -15.84
CA SER A 232 16.17 -17.06 -17.15
C SER A 232 16.54 -18.55 -17.12
N CYS A 233 17.14 -19.06 -16.03
CA CYS A 233 17.64 -20.44 -15.98
C CYS A 233 17.33 -21.20 -14.67
N GLY A 234 16.62 -20.58 -13.74
CA GLY A 234 16.24 -21.19 -12.45
C GLY A 234 17.39 -21.40 -11.48
N LYS A 235 18.64 -21.04 -11.81
CA LYS A 235 19.80 -21.20 -10.92
C LYS A 235 19.66 -20.33 -9.68
N TYR A 236 19.93 -20.92 -8.51
CA TYR A 236 19.92 -20.22 -7.24
C TYR A 236 21.25 -19.51 -6.94
N LYS A 237 21.17 -18.37 -6.27
CA LYS A 237 22.28 -17.64 -5.64
C LYS A 237 21.87 -17.23 -4.23
N THR A 238 22.73 -17.47 -3.25
CA THR A 238 22.53 -16.99 -1.88
C THR A 238 23.44 -15.81 -1.61
N LEU A 239 22.87 -14.67 -1.24
CA LEU A 239 23.61 -13.51 -0.78
C LEU A 239 23.66 -13.54 0.74
N ARG A 240 24.88 -13.59 1.32
CA ARG A 240 25.08 -13.56 2.78
C ARG A 240 25.31 -12.16 3.33
N ALA A 241 25.80 -11.24 2.50
CA ALA A 241 26.05 -9.86 2.91
C ALA A 241 24.74 -9.11 3.17
N LYS A 242 24.71 -8.27 4.21
CA LYS A 242 23.56 -7.41 4.54
C LYS A 242 23.17 -6.49 3.37
N ARG A 243 24.16 -6.06 2.57
CA ARG A 243 23.98 -5.35 1.30
C ARG A 243 24.99 -5.88 0.30
N GLY A 244 24.53 -6.31 -0.87
CA GLY A 244 25.41 -6.78 -1.94
C GLY A 244 24.72 -6.82 -3.29
N LYS A 245 25.52 -6.87 -4.36
CA LYS A 245 25.03 -7.01 -5.73
C LYS A 245 24.83 -8.48 -6.09
N LEU A 246 23.78 -8.78 -6.85
CA LEU A 246 23.51 -10.14 -7.32
C LEU A 246 24.45 -10.55 -8.47
N GLY A 247 24.98 -9.58 -9.21
CA GLY A 247 25.85 -9.83 -10.36
C GLY A 247 25.14 -10.66 -11.45
N SER A 248 25.91 -11.02 -12.48
CA SER A 248 25.41 -11.85 -13.57
C SER A 248 25.24 -13.31 -13.13
N CYS A 249 24.21 -13.99 -13.65
CA CYS A 249 24.06 -15.43 -13.42
C CYS A 249 25.14 -16.21 -14.18
N THR A 250 26.03 -16.88 -13.44
CA THR A 250 27.15 -17.64 -14.03
C THR A 250 26.70 -18.70 -15.03
N ARG A 251 25.56 -19.37 -14.80
CA ARG A 251 25.02 -20.36 -15.75
C ARG A 251 24.51 -19.72 -17.05
N CYS A 252 23.88 -18.55 -16.98
CA CYS A 252 23.42 -17.85 -18.18
C CYS A 252 24.60 -17.33 -18.99
N LEU A 253 25.66 -16.83 -18.32
CA LEU A 253 26.89 -16.42 -18.98
C LEU A 253 27.52 -17.57 -19.78
N THR A 254 27.61 -18.77 -19.21
CA THR A 254 28.12 -19.96 -19.92
C THR A 254 27.26 -20.35 -21.12
N LEU A 255 25.95 -20.14 -21.04
CA LEU A 255 25.00 -20.48 -22.11
C LEU A 255 24.83 -19.36 -23.16
N ALA A 256 25.67 -18.31 -23.13
CA ALA A 256 25.51 -17.10 -23.94
C ALA A 256 24.11 -16.45 -23.85
N LYS A 257 23.34 -16.76 -22.80
CA LYS A 257 22.06 -16.12 -22.50
C LYS A 257 22.34 -14.87 -21.69
N ARG A 258 21.74 -13.74 -22.05
CA ARG A 258 21.82 -12.53 -21.23
C ARG A 258 21.05 -12.77 -19.93
N PRO A 259 21.69 -12.83 -18.75
CA PRO A 259 20.96 -12.89 -17.49
C PRO A 259 20.19 -11.58 -17.32
N LYS A 260 18.86 -11.65 -17.39
CA LYS A 260 18.03 -10.44 -17.36
C LYS A 260 17.83 -9.94 -15.94
N ALA A 261 17.43 -10.82 -15.03
CA ALA A 261 17.15 -10.45 -13.65
C ALA A 261 17.13 -11.65 -12.70
N TRP A 262 16.94 -11.36 -11.44
CA TRP A 262 16.81 -12.33 -10.34
C TRP A 262 15.48 -12.12 -9.62
N ARG A 263 14.87 -13.19 -9.14
CA ARG A 263 13.71 -13.14 -8.24
C ARG A 263 14.12 -13.63 -6.86
N ARG A 264 13.73 -12.96 -5.78
CA ARG A 264 13.98 -13.48 -4.42
C ARG A 264 13.07 -14.67 -4.15
N VAL A 265 13.60 -15.67 -3.45
CA VAL A 265 12.89 -16.87 -3.02
C VAL A 265 12.99 -16.95 -1.50
N TYR A 266 11.85 -17.20 -0.87
CA TYR A 266 11.70 -17.28 0.59
C TYR A 266 11.53 -18.73 1.03
#